data_AF-V9KZ81-F1
#
_entry.id   AF-V9KZ81-F1
#
_cell.length_a   1.000
_cell.length_b   1.000
_cell.length_c   1.000
_cell.angle_alpha   90.00
_cell.angle_beta   90.00
_cell.angle_gamma   90.00
#
_symmetry.space_group_name_H-M   'P 1'
#
loop_
_entity.id
_entity.type
_entity.pdbx_description
1 polymer ?
#
loop_
_entity_poly.entity_id
_entity_poly.type
_entity_poly.pdbx_seq_one_letter_code
_entity_poly.pdbx_strand_id
1 'polypeptide(L)'
;YLCPSPHRLKELLYRSSNLQYFKRLIQIPQLPESPPNFLRASALSEHVSPVVVIPAESGSPDTEPVAETEDLVEMDSSSQQSFFDNKFDDLFGTSGPSDAFNFNSQNGMSKDERDQLIQTLYREIAALKDELETFKTESKRLVSQLRGRVSELEAELAEQAHLKEQARDQGDFLRAELEEVKRKHEDTEKAQRSLSEIERKAQANEQRYTKLKEKYTELVQNHAELLRKNAEVTRQMTGARQAQEDVEQVKKELEESVRRVREESQHKAQEQTQILESLGKELKCRNEELQSLRASQELSQQTSTELAEKLAALGQERATLSETAGHREQEMVSLRNQVQQLNQELVTTRASTAHSVETLHSQLSEQEKRRQELEQQLVAEQFALLRSTLEEGERMVQDSLGRLDDPVHVGCTSSADYLITRGQAALDSLKRLEIGHTAYLANPS
;
A
#
# COMPACT_ATOMS: atom_id res chain seq x y z
N TYR A 1 -12.17 -85.04 -53.63
CA TYR A 1 -13.21 -84.74 -54.63
C TYR A 1 -13.53 -83.26 -54.54
N LEU A 2 -13.25 -82.52 -55.62
CA LEU A 2 -13.42 -81.06 -55.67
C LEU A 2 -14.90 -80.68 -55.47
N CYS A 3 -15.15 -79.73 -54.58
CA CYS A 3 -16.46 -79.10 -54.41
C CYS A 3 -16.85 -78.43 -55.74
N PRO A 4 -18.00 -78.74 -56.35
CA PRO A 4 -18.37 -78.16 -57.64
C PRO A 4 -18.62 -76.66 -57.49
N SER A 5 -18.18 -75.90 -58.49
CA SER A 5 -18.33 -74.45 -58.49
C SER A 5 -19.80 -74.02 -58.37
N PRO A 6 -20.12 -72.94 -57.64
CA PRO A 6 -21.49 -72.47 -57.42
C PRO A 6 -22.26 -72.15 -58.71
N HIS A 7 -21.55 -71.96 -59.82
CA HIS A 7 -22.14 -71.80 -61.14
C HIS A 7 -22.78 -73.09 -61.69
N ARG A 8 -22.15 -74.26 -61.48
CA ARG A 8 -22.71 -75.54 -61.96
C ARG A 8 -23.99 -75.94 -61.22
N LEU A 9 -24.10 -75.60 -59.93
CA LEU A 9 -25.29 -75.88 -59.14
C LEU A 9 -26.46 -74.98 -59.58
N LYS A 10 -26.20 -73.68 -59.80
CA LYS A 10 -27.19 -72.75 -60.36
C LYS A 10 -27.69 -73.18 -61.74
N GLU A 11 -26.78 -73.64 -62.59
CA GLU A 11 -27.13 -74.08 -63.94
C GLU A 11 -27.96 -75.38 -63.94
N LEU A 12 -27.64 -76.33 -63.05
CA LEU A 12 -28.42 -77.56 -62.87
C LEU A 12 -29.81 -77.27 -62.29
N LEU A 13 -29.92 -76.38 -61.30
CA LEU A 13 -31.20 -75.91 -60.74
C LEU A 13 -32.04 -75.15 -61.78
N TYR A 14 -31.41 -74.31 -62.62
CA TYR A 14 -32.11 -73.58 -63.68
C TYR A 14 -32.60 -74.50 -64.80
N ARG A 15 -31.82 -75.55 -65.15
CA ARG A 15 -32.23 -76.58 -66.12
C ARG A 15 -33.36 -77.46 -65.61
N SER A 16 -33.32 -77.83 -64.33
CA SER A 16 -34.37 -78.65 -63.69
C SER A 16 -35.63 -77.85 -63.39
N SER A 17 -35.53 -76.54 -63.11
CA SER A 17 -36.67 -75.62 -62.93
C SER A 17 -37.49 -75.37 -64.21
N ASN A 18 -36.97 -75.69 -65.39
CA ASN A 18 -37.65 -75.49 -66.68
C ASN A 18 -38.31 -76.76 -67.25
N LEU A 19 -38.37 -77.85 -66.47
CA LEU A 19 -39.15 -79.03 -66.84
C LEU A 19 -40.65 -78.68 -66.82
N GLN A 20 -41.24 -78.49 -68.00
CA GLN A 20 -42.61 -78.01 -68.21
C GLN A 20 -43.70 -78.84 -67.50
N TYR A 21 -43.37 -80.06 -67.05
CA TYR A 21 -44.28 -80.97 -66.36
C TYR A 21 -44.68 -80.45 -64.96
N PHE A 22 -43.76 -79.82 -64.23
CA PHE A 22 -44.01 -79.37 -62.85
C PHE A 22 -44.74 -78.02 -62.78
N LYS A 23 -44.64 -77.20 -63.83
CA LYS A 23 -45.17 -75.83 -63.84
C LYS A 23 -46.71 -75.77 -63.84
N ARG A 24 -47.39 -76.87 -64.17
CA ARG A 24 -48.87 -76.98 -64.21
C ARG A 24 -49.47 -77.86 -63.11
N LEU A 25 -48.66 -78.69 -62.43
CA LEU A 25 -49.14 -79.59 -61.36
C LEU A 25 -49.06 -78.95 -59.97
N ILE A 26 -48.13 -78.01 -59.76
CA ILE A 26 -47.94 -77.34 -58.47
C ILE A 26 -47.55 -75.89 -58.75
N GLN A 27 -48.34 -74.93 -58.26
CA GLN A 27 -48.01 -73.52 -58.39
C GLN A 27 -47.12 -73.11 -57.21
N ILE A 28 -45.82 -72.99 -57.46
CA ILE A 28 -44.86 -72.50 -56.46
C ILE A 28 -44.99 -70.97 -56.40
N PRO A 29 -45.39 -70.37 -55.25
CA PRO A 29 -45.45 -68.93 -55.11
C PRO A 29 -44.05 -68.32 -55.23
N GLN A 30 -43.95 -67.15 -55.88
CA GLN A 30 -42.67 -66.48 -56.03
C GLN A 30 -42.16 -65.97 -54.68
N LEU A 31 -40.84 -66.05 -54.48
CA LEU A 31 -40.18 -65.53 -53.30
C LEU A 31 -40.41 -64.01 -53.21
N PRO A 32 -40.63 -63.45 -52.01
CA PRO A 32 -40.71 -62.00 -51.81
C PRO A 32 -39.47 -61.30 -52.36
N GLU A 33 -39.67 -60.11 -52.93
CA GLU A 33 -38.64 -59.35 -53.67
C GLU A 33 -37.47 -58.90 -52.78
N SER A 34 -37.66 -58.87 -51.45
CA SER A 34 -36.64 -58.54 -50.45
C SER A 34 -36.55 -59.61 -49.36
N PRO A 35 -35.34 -60.05 -48.96
CA PRO A 35 -35.16 -61.03 -47.89
C PRO A 35 -35.59 -60.46 -46.53
N PRO A 36 -36.09 -61.29 -45.61
CA PRO A 36 -36.55 -60.84 -44.30
C PRO A 36 -35.41 -60.22 -43.49
N ASN A 37 -35.68 -59.06 -42.88
CA ASN A 37 -34.71 -58.37 -42.04
C ASN A 37 -34.80 -58.91 -40.60
N PHE A 38 -33.90 -59.84 -40.28
CA PHE A 38 -33.82 -60.52 -38.98
C PHE A 38 -33.45 -59.61 -37.79
N LEU A 39 -33.06 -58.36 -38.04
CA LEU A 39 -32.72 -57.38 -36.99
C LEU A 39 -33.94 -56.60 -36.47
N ARG A 40 -35.11 -56.75 -37.11
CA ARG A 40 -36.33 -56.04 -36.73
C ARG A 40 -37.39 -57.05 -36.27
N ALA A 41 -37.68 -57.09 -34.97
CA ALA A 41 -38.63 -58.04 -34.38
C ALA A 41 -40.04 -57.97 -35.02
N SER A 42 -40.47 -56.79 -35.48
CA SER A 42 -41.75 -56.60 -36.18
C SER A 42 -41.79 -57.22 -37.59
N ALA A 43 -40.63 -57.53 -38.19
CA ALA A 43 -40.56 -58.18 -39.50
C ALA A 43 -40.77 -59.71 -39.42
N LEU A 44 -40.74 -60.28 -38.20
CA LEU A 44 -41.03 -61.70 -37.97
C LEU A 44 -42.55 -61.97 -37.97
N SER A 45 -43.36 -60.98 -37.59
CA SER A 45 -44.83 -61.08 -37.61
C SER A 45 -45.46 -60.79 -38.98
N GLU A 46 -44.70 -60.16 -39.88
CA GLU A 46 -45.13 -59.84 -41.25
C GLU A 46 -44.82 -60.98 -42.25
N HIS A 47 -44.06 -62.01 -41.80
CA HIS A 47 -43.71 -63.18 -42.59
C HIS A 47 -44.90 -64.13 -42.75
N VAL A 48 -45.56 -64.05 -43.91
CA VAL A 48 -46.61 -65.00 -44.31
C VAL A 48 -45.94 -66.24 -44.91
N SER A 49 -46.16 -67.41 -44.30
CA SER A 49 -45.70 -68.68 -44.89
C SER A 49 -46.44 -68.93 -46.20
N PRO A 50 -45.73 -69.15 -47.33
CA PRO A 50 -46.39 -69.44 -48.58
C PRO A 50 -47.13 -70.78 -48.48
N VAL A 51 -48.46 -70.75 -48.52
CA VAL A 51 -49.32 -71.93 -48.58
C VAL A 51 -49.40 -72.40 -50.03
N VAL A 52 -49.05 -73.66 -50.27
CA VAL A 52 -49.20 -74.31 -51.58
C VAL A 52 -50.69 -74.56 -51.80
N VAL A 53 -51.30 -73.77 -52.67
CA VAL A 53 -52.68 -73.98 -53.11
C VAL A 53 -52.66 -74.97 -54.26
N ILE A 54 -53.20 -76.17 -54.02
CA ILE A 54 -53.53 -77.13 -55.08
C ILE A 54 -54.91 -76.73 -55.62
N PRO A 55 -55.04 -76.30 -56.89
CA PRO A 55 -56.35 -75.98 -57.46
C PRO A 55 -57.26 -77.21 -57.43
N ALA A 56 -58.47 -77.06 -56.86
CA ALA A 56 -59.49 -78.10 -56.87
C ALA A 56 -59.96 -78.41 -58.30
N GLU A 57 -60.26 -79.69 -58.52
CA GLU A 57 -60.39 -80.39 -59.79
C GLU A 57 -61.48 -79.87 -60.75
N SER A 58 -61.23 -80.06 -62.05
CA SER A 58 -62.27 -80.09 -63.08
C SER A 58 -62.37 -81.49 -63.70
N GLY A 59 -63.26 -82.32 -63.15
CA GLY A 59 -64.18 -83.17 -63.92
C GLY A 59 -63.74 -84.56 -64.40
N SER A 60 -63.88 -85.58 -63.52
CA SER A 60 -64.62 -86.86 -63.68
C SER A 60 -64.28 -87.87 -64.82
N PRO A 61 -64.75 -89.14 -64.76
CA PRO A 61 -65.07 -89.99 -63.59
C PRO A 61 -64.48 -91.42 -63.74
N ASP A 62 -64.01 -92.04 -62.65
CA ASP A 62 -64.35 -93.46 -62.43
C ASP A 62 -64.24 -93.84 -60.95
N THR A 63 -65.42 -93.87 -60.34
CA THR A 63 -65.91 -94.91 -59.41
C THR A 63 -65.08 -95.25 -58.16
N GLU A 64 -65.39 -94.50 -57.09
CA GLU A 64 -65.93 -94.98 -55.79
C GLU A 64 -65.05 -95.87 -54.86
N PRO A 65 -65.31 -95.83 -53.53
CA PRO A 65 -64.27 -95.48 -52.56
C PRO A 65 -63.88 -96.61 -51.59
N VAL A 66 -62.73 -96.42 -50.95
CA VAL A 66 -62.40 -97.03 -49.66
C VAL A 66 -62.93 -96.11 -48.56
N ALA A 67 -63.85 -96.61 -47.73
CA ALA A 67 -64.19 -96.00 -46.45
C ALA A 67 -63.61 -96.88 -45.34
N GLU A 68 -62.60 -96.37 -44.64
CA GLU A 68 -62.31 -96.76 -43.26
C GLU A 68 -63.31 -96.03 -42.37
N THR A 69 -64.07 -96.76 -41.57
CA THR A 69 -64.56 -96.27 -40.26
C THR A 69 -64.83 -97.49 -39.39
N GLU A 70 -64.10 -97.54 -38.28
CA GLU A 70 -64.49 -98.28 -37.09
C GLU A 70 -65.86 -97.78 -36.62
N ASP A 71 -66.84 -98.67 -36.41
CA ASP A 71 -67.72 -98.59 -35.25
C ASP A 71 -68.46 -99.91 -34.97
N LEU A 72 -68.73 -100.12 -33.68
CA LEU A 72 -69.42 -101.25 -33.06
C LEU A 72 -70.90 -101.35 -33.47
N VAL A 73 -71.39 -102.56 -33.81
CA VAL A 73 -72.69 -103.08 -33.30
C VAL A 73 -72.92 -104.58 -33.65
N GLU A 74 -73.70 -105.20 -32.78
CA GLU A 74 -74.19 -106.57 -32.72
C GLU A 74 -75.17 -106.96 -33.85
N MET A 75 -75.41 -108.29 -33.95
CA MET A 75 -76.70 -108.95 -34.21
C MET A 75 -77.03 -109.48 -35.64
N ASP A 76 -76.95 -110.82 -35.74
CA ASP A 76 -77.90 -111.80 -36.29
C ASP A 76 -78.33 -111.82 -37.78
N SER A 77 -78.59 -113.06 -38.20
CA SER A 77 -79.53 -113.58 -39.21
C SER A 77 -79.09 -113.87 -40.67
N SER A 78 -78.84 -115.18 -40.89
CA SER A 78 -79.42 -116.03 -41.97
C SER A 78 -78.87 -115.84 -43.41
N SER A 79 -78.45 -116.88 -44.16
CA SER A 79 -79.18 -118.11 -44.49
C SER A 79 -78.31 -119.09 -45.34
N GLN A 80 -78.43 -120.39 -45.04
CA GLN A 80 -78.56 -121.56 -45.95
C GLN A 80 -77.37 -121.96 -46.87
N GLN A 81 -76.96 -123.22 -47.05
CA GLN A 81 -77.51 -124.59 -46.92
C GLN A 81 -76.28 -125.55 -47.09
N SER A 82 -76.13 -126.79 -46.60
CA SER A 82 -77.08 -127.80 -46.09
C SER A 82 -76.40 -129.16 -45.77
N PHE A 83 -77.06 -129.97 -44.91
CA PHE A 83 -77.02 -131.44 -44.74
C PHE A 83 -75.69 -132.05 -44.22
N PHE A 84 -75.59 -132.70 -43.06
CA PHE A 84 -76.44 -133.78 -42.54
C PHE A 84 -76.52 -133.78 -41.01
N ASP A 85 -77.75 -133.97 -40.55
CA ASP A 85 -78.16 -134.44 -39.24
C ASP A 85 -78.40 -135.96 -39.37
N ASN A 86 -77.78 -136.78 -38.53
CA ASN A 86 -78.10 -138.22 -38.41
C ASN A 86 -78.35 -138.48 -36.94
N LYS A 87 -79.62 -138.45 -36.50
CA LYS A 87 -80.52 -139.61 -36.48
C LYS A 87 -79.87 -140.85 -35.86
N PHE A 88 -79.78 -140.86 -34.54
CA PHE A 88 -79.47 -142.05 -33.75
C PHE A 88 -80.72 -142.71 -33.14
N ASP A 89 -81.95 -142.21 -33.38
CA ASP A 89 -83.10 -142.60 -32.54
C ASP A 89 -84.41 -142.90 -33.27
N ASP A 90 -84.37 -143.38 -34.53
CA ASP A 90 -85.61 -143.64 -35.30
C ASP A 90 -85.56 -144.87 -36.23
N LEU A 91 -84.77 -145.90 -35.89
CA LEU A 91 -84.64 -147.11 -36.73
C LEU A 91 -85.22 -148.40 -36.12
N PHE A 92 -85.67 -148.41 -34.86
CA PHE A 92 -86.29 -149.60 -34.26
C PHE A 92 -87.59 -149.28 -33.55
N GLY A 93 -88.66 -149.22 -34.34
CA GLY A 93 -90.00 -149.29 -33.78
C GLY A 93 -91.12 -149.18 -34.80
N THR A 94 -91.63 -150.35 -35.23
CA THR A 94 -93.07 -150.67 -35.37
C THR A 94 -93.91 -149.86 -36.38
N SER A 95 -94.79 -150.41 -37.24
CA SER A 95 -95.43 -151.73 -37.28
C SER A 95 -96.39 -151.83 -38.50
N GLY A 96 -96.28 -152.95 -39.25
CA GLY A 96 -97.36 -153.72 -39.92
C GLY A 96 -98.23 -153.09 -41.03
N PRO A 97 -99.09 -153.87 -41.73
CA PRO A 97 -99.38 -155.30 -41.56
C PRO A 97 -99.41 -156.16 -42.85
N SER A 98 -99.40 -157.48 -42.67
CA SER A 98 -99.96 -158.52 -43.57
C SER A 98 -99.27 -158.78 -44.93
N ASP A 99 -98.49 -159.85 -45.06
CA ASP A 99 -98.98 -161.05 -45.78
C ASP A 99 -98.14 -162.29 -45.45
N ALA A 100 -98.78 -163.44 -45.64
CA ALA A 100 -98.49 -164.73 -45.06
C ALA A 100 -97.22 -165.44 -45.56
N PHE A 101 -96.74 -166.34 -44.69
CA PHE A 101 -96.11 -167.63 -45.01
C PHE A 101 -95.97 -167.96 -46.50
N ASN A 102 -94.73 -167.92 -47.02
CA ASN A 102 -94.34 -168.78 -48.14
C ASN A 102 -92.91 -169.31 -47.98
N PHE A 103 -92.79 -170.39 -47.22
CA PHE A 103 -91.57 -171.21 -47.14
C PHE A 103 -91.64 -172.33 -48.19
N ASN A 104 -91.74 -171.98 -49.48
CA ASN A 104 -91.43 -172.88 -50.58
C ASN A 104 -91.49 -172.15 -51.93
N SER A 105 -90.34 -171.76 -52.48
CA SER A 105 -90.06 -171.88 -53.92
C SER A 105 -88.62 -171.43 -54.21
N GLN A 106 -87.77 -172.42 -54.41
CA GLN A 106 -86.84 -172.48 -55.53
C GLN A 106 -85.91 -171.28 -55.73
N ASN A 107 -84.71 -171.40 -55.17
CA ASN A 107 -83.45 -171.33 -55.91
C ASN A 107 -83.63 -170.90 -57.38
N GLY A 108 -83.51 -169.60 -57.68
CA GLY A 108 -83.99 -169.10 -58.96
C GLY A 108 -83.56 -167.68 -59.34
N MET A 109 -82.43 -167.17 -58.83
CA MET A 109 -81.69 -166.25 -59.70
C MET A 109 -81.25 -167.10 -60.89
N SER A 110 -81.70 -166.74 -62.09
CA SER A 110 -81.18 -167.36 -63.32
C SER A 110 -79.64 -167.28 -63.30
N LYS A 111 -78.95 -168.24 -63.94
CA LYS A 111 -77.48 -168.17 -64.05
C LYS A 111 -77.05 -166.79 -64.55
N ASP A 112 -77.83 -166.21 -65.45
CA ASP A 112 -77.65 -164.89 -66.02
C ASP A 112 -77.79 -163.76 -64.99
N GLU A 113 -78.72 -163.82 -64.04
CA GLU A 113 -78.84 -162.84 -62.95
C GLU A 113 -77.67 -162.90 -61.96
N ARG A 114 -77.19 -164.10 -61.62
CA ARG A 114 -75.99 -164.27 -60.78
C ARG A 114 -74.76 -163.74 -61.50
N ASP A 115 -74.62 -164.04 -62.79
CA ASP A 115 -73.53 -163.55 -63.62
C ASP A 115 -73.60 -162.02 -63.81
N GLN A 116 -74.79 -161.44 -63.93
CA GLN A 116 -75.01 -159.98 -63.94
C GLN A 116 -74.63 -159.32 -62.61
N LEU A 117 -74.99 -159.92 -61.47
CA LEU A 117 -74.58 -159.43 -60.15
C LEU A 117 -73.06 -159.51 -59.97
N ILE A 118 -72.45 -160.62 -60.36
CA ILE A 118 -70.98 -160.78 -60.33
C ILE A 118 -70.31 -159.70 -61.20
N GLN A 119 -70.81 -159.46 -62.42
CA GLN A 119 -70.30 -158.37 -63.28
C GLN A 119 -70.47 -156.99 -62.63
N THR A 120 -71.60 -156.75 -61.96
CA THR A 120 -71.86 -155.49 -61.25
C THR A 120 -70.87 -155.30 -60.11
N LEU A 121 -70.65 -156.32 -59.28
CA LEU A 121 -69.67 -156.31 -58.20
C LEU A 121 -68.23 -156.15 -58.72
N TYR A 122 -67.87 -156.77 -59.84
CA TYR A 122 -66.55 -156.56 -60.45
C TYR A 122 -66.36 -155.11 -60.92
N ARG A 123 -67.39 -154.49 -61.51
CA ARG A 123 -67.36 -153.07 -61.91
C ARG A 123 -67.27 -152.15 -60.69
N GLU A 124 -68.00 -152.45 -59.63
CA GLU A 124 -67.97 -151.67 -58.37
C GLU A 124 -66.61 -151.80 -57.68
N ILE A 125 -66.04 -153.00 -57.60
CA ILE A 125 -64.67 -153.20 -57.08
C ILE A 125 -63.64 -152.44 -57.92
N ALA A 126 -63.81 -152.39 -59.24
CA ALA A 126 -62.94 -151.61 -60.11
C ALA A 126 -63.09 -150.10 -59.84
N ALA A 127 -64.31 -149.58 -59.77
CA ALA A 127 -64.59 -148.18 -59.47
C ALA A 127 -64.05 -147.75 -58.09
N LEU A 128 -64.26 -148.56 -57.05
CA LEU A 128 -63.72 -148.30 -55.70
C LEU A 128 -62.18 -148.32 -55.67
N LYS A 129 -61.54 -149.17 -56.48
CA LYS A 129 -60.08 -149.16 -56.62
C LYS A 129 -59.59 -147.90 -57.31
N ASP A 130 -60.28 -147.46 -58.37
CA ASP A 130 -59.96 -146.22 -59.07
C ASP A 130 -60.16 -145.00 -58.15
N GLU A 131 -61.27 -144.92 -57.42
CA GLU A 131 -61.52 -143.88 -56.41
C GLU A 131 -60.47 -143.88 -55.28
N LEU A 132 -60.04 -145.06 -54.84
CA LEU A 132 -59.00 -145.17 -53.83
C LEU A 132 -57.64 -144.72 -54.37
N GLU A 133 -57.32 -145.00 -55.63
CA GLU A 133 -56.10 -144.49 -56.26
C GLU A 133 -56.17 -142.98 -56.53
N THR A 134 -57.31 -142.43 -56.98
CA THR A 134 -57.48 -140.97 -57.10
C THR A 134 -57.32 -140.30 -55.74
N PHE A 135 -57.99 -140.80 -54.69
CA PHE A 135 -57.85 -140.29 -53.32
C PHE A 135 -56.41 -140.34 -52.81
N LYS A 136 -55.68 -141.44 -53.08
CA LYS A 136 -54.25 -141.55 -52.73
C LYS A 136 -53.39 -140.53 -53.48
N THR A 137 -53.63 -140.32 -54.77
CA THR A 137 -52.87 -139.34 -55.56
C THR A 137 -53.15 -137.91 -55.10
N GLU A 138 -54.40 -137.59 -54.78
CA GLU A 138 -54.79 -136.28 -54.23
C GLU A 138 -54.21 -136.05 -52.84
N SER A 139 -54.26 -137.06 -51.95
CA SER A 139 -53.64 -136.99 -50.63
C SER A 139 -52.13 -136.78 -50.72
N LYS A 140 -51.43 -137.50 -51.61
CA LYS A 140 -49.99 -137.30 -51.86
C LYS A 140 -49.70 -135.90 -52.41
N ARG A 141 -50.54 -135.41 -53.33
CA ARG A 141 -50.43 -134.04 -53.86
C ARG A 141 -50.59 -133.00 -52.75
N LEU A 142 -51.59 -133.15 -51.89
CA LEU A 142 -51.82 -132.25 -50.74
C LEU A 142 -50.66 -132.29 -49.74
N VAL A 143 -50.17 -133.47 -49.38
CA VAL A 143 -49.00 -133.61 -48.50
C VAL A 143 -47.76 -132.94 -49.11
N SER A 144 -47.55 -133.07 -50.43
CA SER A 144 -46.46 -132.39 -51.12
C SER A 144 -46.61 -130.86 -51.09
N GLN A 145 -47.84 -130.35 -51.27
CA GLN A 145 -48.13 -128.90 -51.19
C GLN A 145 -47.91 -128.36 -49.78
N LEU A 146 -48.38 -129.06 -48.75
CA LEU A 146 -48.17 -128.69 -47.35
C LEU A 146 -46.69 -128.70 -46.98
N ARG A 147 -45.92 -129.70 -47.42
CA ARG A 147 -44.45 -129.73 -47.22
C ARG A 147 -43.77 -128.55 -47.91
N GLY A 148 -44.20 -128.19 -49.13
CA GLY A 148 -43.73 -126.99 -49.81
C GLY A 148 -44.00 -125.73 -49.01
N ARG A 149 -45.24 -125.56 -48.51
CA ARG A 149 -45.60 -124.40 -47.69
C ARG A 149 -44.82 -124.33 -46.37
N VAL A 150 -44.56 -125.47 -45.72
CA VAL A 150 -43.70 -125.52 -44.53
C VAL A 150 -42.28 -125.06 -44.86
N SER A 151 -41.71 -125.54 -45.97
CA SER A 151 -40.38 -125.11 -46.41
C SER A 151 -40.31 -123.62 -46.76
N GLU A 152 -41.37 -123.05 -47.35
CA GLU A 152 -41.47 -121.61 -47.59
C GLU A 152 -41.52 -120.83 -46.27
N LEU A 153 -42.36 -121.24 -45.33
CA LEU A 153 -42.48 -120.61 -44.02
C LEU A 153 -41.17 -120.69 -43.21
N GLU A 154 -40.44 -121.81 -43.30
CA GLU A 154 -39.12 -121.95 -42.68
C GLU A 154 -38.10 -120.98 -43.30
N ALA A 155 -38.13 -120.80 -44.62
CA ALA A 155 -37.26 -119.83 -45.31
C ALA A 155 -37.64 -118.37 -44.96
N GLU A 156 -38.93 -118.04 -44.96
CA GLU A 156 -39.44 -116.73 -44.53
C GLU A 156 -39.02 -116.42 -43.09
N LEU A 157 -39.13 -117.39 -42.17
CA LEU A 157 -38.72 -117.23 -40.78
C LEU A 157 -37.20 -116.99 -40.64
N ALA A 158 -36.39 -117.72 -41.41
CA ALA A 158 -34.94 -117.55 -41.43
C ALA A 158 -34.54 -116.17 -41.98
N GLU A 159 -35.21 -115.69 -43.04
CA GLU A 159 -35.00 -114.35 -43.58
C GLU A 159 -35.37 -113.27 -42.57
N GLN A 160 -36.52 -113.40 -41.89
CA GLN A 160 -36.93 -112.47 -40.83
C GLN A 160 -35.95 -112.44 -39.65
N ALA A 161 -35.40 -113.61 -39.27
CA ALA A 161 -34.37 -113.67 -38.23
C ALA A 161 -33.10 -112.92 -38.63
N HIS A 162 -32.64 -113.10 -39.87
CA HIS A 162 -31.48 -112.39 -40.40
C HIS A 162 -31.71 -110.87 -40.49
N LEU A 163 -32.88 -110.43 -40.97
CA LEU A 163 -33.23 -109.00 -41.03
C LEU A 163 -33.30 -108.37 -39.64
N LYS A 164 -33.82 -109.10 -38.64
CA LYS A 164 -33.85 -108.64 -37.25
C LYS A 164 -32.46 -108.51 -36.64
N GLU A 165 -31.57 -109.47 -36.92
CA GLU A 165 -30.17 -109.41 -36.48
C GLU A 165 -29.46 -108.22 -37.14
N GLN A 166 -29.61 -108.03 -38.44
CA GLN A 166 -29.06 -106.88 -39.16
C GLN A 166 -29.57 -105.54 -38.59
N ALA A 167 -30.86 -105.41 -38.29
CA ALA A 167 -31.43 -104.21 -37.68
C ALA A 167 -30.90 -103.98 -36.26
N ARG A 168 -30.64 -105.06 -35.51
CA ARG A 168 -30.03 -104.99 -34.18
C ARG A 168 -28.60 -104.46 -34.27
N ASP A 169 -27.78 -104.99 -35.17
CA ASP A 169 -26.39 -104.56 -35.39
C ASP A 169 -26.31 -103.10 -35.83
N GLN A 170 -27.19 -102.68 -36.75
CA GLN A 170 -27.32 -101.26 -37.12
C GLN A 170 -27.72 -100.40 -35.91
N GLY A 171 -28.61 -100.89 -35.06
CA GLY A 171 -29.00 -100.21 -33.82
C GLY A 171 -27.85 -100.09 -32.81
N ASP A 172 -27.02 -101.13 -32.67
CA ASP A 172 -25.82 -101.11 -31.83
C ASP A 172 -24.76 -100.14 -32.38
N PHE A 173 -24.57 -100.12 -33.70
CA PHE A 173 -23.68 -99.18 -34.37
C PHE A 173 -24.12 -97.72 -34.15
N LEU A 174 -25.42 -97.41 -34.37
CA LEU A 174 -25.96 -96.07 -34.16
C LEU A 174 -25.88 -95.63 -32.69
N ARG A 175 -26.05 -96.56 -31.74
CA ARG A 175 -25.84 -96.27 -30.31
C ARG A 175 -24.39 -95.90 -30.03
N ALA A 176 -23.43 -96.65 -30.57
CA ALA A 176 -22.01 -96.36 -30.39
C ALA A 176 -21.61 -95.02 -31.03
N GLU A 177 -22.09 -94.70 -32.23
CA GLU A 177 -21.87 -93.38 -32.85
C GLU A 177 -22.47 -92.24 -32.02
N LEU A 178 -23.67 -92.42 -31.48
CA LEU A 178 -24.31 -91.43 -30.62
C LEU A 178 -23.49 -91.20 -29.34
N GLU A 179 -22.98 -92.25 -28.71
CA GLU A 179 -22.11 -92.16 -27.54
C GLU A 179 -20.79 -91.46 -27.87
N GLU A 180 -20.18 -91.73 -29.02
CA GLU A 180 -18.96 -91.06 -29.45
C GLU A 180 -19.20 -89.56 -29.69
N VAL A 181 -20.32 -89.20 -30.33
CA VAL A 181 -20.71 -87.79 -30.53
C VAL A 181 -20.98 -87.09 -29.20
N LYS A 182 -21.68 -87.73 -28.26
CA LYS A 182 -21.89 -87.19 -26.90
C LYS A 182 -20.58 -86.95 -26.18
N ARG A 183 -19.67 -87.93 -26.21
CA ARG A 183 -18.33 -87.81 -25.61
C ARG A 183 -17.54 -86.63 -26.19
N LYS A 184 -17.54 -86.50 -27.53
CA LYS A 184 -16.90 -85.36 -28.21
C LYS A 184 -17.55 -84.03 -27.80
N HIS A 185 -18.87 -83.98 -27.71
CA HIS A 185 -19.58 -82.78 -27.27
C HIS A 185 -19.20 -82.39 -25.84
N GLU A 186 -19.21 -83.32 -24.90
CA GLU A 186 -18.78 -83.08 -23.52
C GLU A 186 -17.34 -82.56 -23.42
N ASP A 187 -16.42 -83.13 -24.21
CA ASP A 187 -15.04 -82.66 -24.28
C ASP A 187 -14.95 -81.23 -24.83
N THR A 188 -15.73 -80.91 -25.87
CA THR A 188 -15.79 -79.55 -26.42
C THR A 188 -16.35 -78.55 -25.42
N GLU A 189 -17.39 -78.92 -24.67
CA GLU A 189 -17.94 -78.05 -23.62
C GLU A 189 -16.93 -77.82 -22.48
N LYS A 190 -16.22 -78.88 -22.05
CA LYS A 190 -15.15 -78.75 -21.04
C LYS A 190 -14.04 -77.82 -21.52
N ALA A 191 -13.62 -77.95 -22.78
CA ALA A 191 -12.64 -77.06 -23.39
C ALA A 191 -13.16 -75.61 -23.46
N GLN A 192 -14.42 -75.40 -23.86
CA GLN A 192 -15.03 -74.08 -23.93
C GLN A 192 -15.15 -73.41 -22.56
N ARG A 193 -15.52 -74.16 -21.51
CA ARG A 193 -15.53 -73.66 -20.13
C ARG A 193 -14.14 -73.24 -19.68
N SER A 194 -13.12 -74.08 -19.94
CA SER A 194 -11.72 -73.76 -19.63
C SER A 194 -11.22 -72.51 -20.35
N LEU A 195 -11.50 -72.38 -21.66
CA LEU A 195 -11.16 -71.18 -22.43
C LEU A 195 -11.84 -69.93 -21.87
N SER A 196 -13.11 -70.02 -21.50
CA SER A 196 -13.87 -68.91 -20.90
C SER A 196 -13.29 -68.48 -19.54
N GLU A 197 -12.80 -69.42 -18.73
CA GLU A 197 -12.12 -69.11 -17.47
C GLU A 197 -10.76 -68.45 -17.69
N ILE A 198 -9.99 -68.91 -18.67
CA ILE A 198 -8.71 -68.30 -19.07
C ILE A 198 -8.95 -66.88 -19.58
N GLU A 199 -9.96 -66.67 -20.42
CA GLU A 199 -10.32 -65.35 -20.94
C GLU A 199 -10.74 -64.40 -19.80
N ARG A 200 -11.60 -64.84 -18.87
CA ARG A 200 -11.97 -64.05 -17.69
C ARG A 200 -10.75 -63.68 -16.85
N LYS A 201 -9.81 -64.61 -16.64
CA LYS A 201 -8.55 -64.35 -15.93
C LYS A 201 -7.66 -63.37 -16.69
N ALA A 202 -7.57 -63.48 -18.01
CA ALA A 202 -6.82 -62.58 -18.87
C ALA A 202 -7.39 -61.16 -18.81
N GLN A 203 -8.72 -61.00 -18.94
CA GLN A 203 -9.40 -59.70 -18.82
C GLN A 203 -9.19 -59.07 -17.43
N ALA A 204 -9.30 -59.86 -16.36
CA ALA A 204 -9.03 -59.37 -15.00
C ALA A 204 -7.56 -58.92 -14.83
N ASN A 205 -6.62 -59.63 -15.46
CA ASN A 205 -5.21 -59.25 -15.45
C ASN A 205 -4.97 -57.97 -16.27
N GLU A 206 -5.56 -57.85 -17.45
CA GLU A 206 -5.50 -56.65 -18.28
C GLU A 206 -6.03 -55.42 -17.54
N GLN A 207 -7.18 -55.54 -16.85
CA GLN A 207 -7.70 -54.48 -16.00
C GLN A 207 -6.74 -54.09 -14.86
N ARG A 208 -6.03 -55.07 -14.26
CA ARG A 208 -4.99 -54.79 -13.26
C ARG A 208 -3.82 -54.02 -13.86
N TYR A 209 -3.35 -54.42 -15.04
CA TYR A 209 -2.29 -53.70 -15.76
C TYR A 209 -2.72 -52.28 -16.14
N THR A 210 -3.95 -52.08 -16.60
CA THR A 210 -4.49 -50.75 -16.91
C THR A 210 -4.50 -49.86 -15.66
N LYS A 211 -5.01 -50.36 -14.53
CA LYS A 211 -4.97 -49.62 -13.25
C LYS A 211 -3.54 -49.30 -12.81
N LEU A 212 -2.61 -50.24 -12.96
CA LEU A 212 -1.21 -50.00 -12.63
C LEU A 212 -0.59 -48.92 -13.53
N LYS A 213 -0.91 -48.93 -14.84
CA LYS A 213 -0.48 -47.92 -15.79
C LYS A 213 -1.05 -46.55 -15.44
N GLU A 214 -2.33 -46.46 -15.10
CA GLU A 214 -2.97 -45.22 -14.62
C GLU A 214 -2.22 -44.68 -13.40
N LYS A 215 -1.93 -45.53 -12.39
CA LYS A 215 -1.15 -45.12 -11.21
C LYS A 215 0.28 -44.69 -11.53
N TYR A 216 0.94 -45.35 -12.46
CA TYR A 216 2.25 -44.92 -12.92
C TYR A 216 2.18 -43.55 -13.61
N THR A 217 1.20 -43.33 -14.49
CA THR A 217 0.98 -42.03 -15.15
C THR A 217 0.65 -40.93 -14.14
N GLU A 218 -0.23 -41.20 -13.16
CA GLU A 218 -0.51 -40.28 -12.05
C GLU A 218 0.77 -39.92 -11.28
N LEU A 219 1.62 -40.92 -10.96
CA LEU A 219 2.86 -40.70 -10.24
C LEU A 219 3.85 -39.82 -11.04
N VAL A 220 4.00 -40.09 -12.33
CA VAL A 220 4.86 -39.28 -13.23
C VAL A 220 4.33 -37.86 -13.34
N GLN A 221 3.01 -37.68 -13.49
CA GLN A 221 2.39 -36.36 -13.54
C GLN A 221 2.59 -35.59 -12.22
N ASN A 222 2.34 -36.24 -11.08
CA ASN A 222 2.58 -35.67 -9.75
C ASN A 222 4.03 -35.26 -9.57
N HIS A 223 4.99 -36.10 -10.00
CA HIS A 223 6.41 -35.77 -9.93
C HIS A 223 6.75 -34.53 -10.76
N ALA A 224 6.22 -34.44 -11.99
CA ALA A 224 6.41 -33.26 -12.85
C ALA A 224 5.79 -32.00 -12.24
N GLU A 225 4.60 -32.11 -11.62
CA GLU A 225 3.97 -31.00 -10.90
C GLU A 225 4.77 -30.56 -9.67
N LEU A 226 5.31 -31.52 -8.89
CA LEU A 226 6.19 -31.23 -7.75
C LEU A 226 7.46 -30.51 -8.20
N LEU A 227 8.08 -30.92 -9.32
CA LEU A 227 9.24 -30.21 -9.87
C LEU A 227 8.90 -28.77 -10.27
N ARG A 228 7.75 -28.54 -10.89
CA ARG A 228 7.28 -27.18 -11.22
C ARG A 228 7.03 -26.35 -9.96
N LYS A 229 6.38 -26.92 -8.95
CA LYS A 229 6.14 -26.25 -7.65
C LYS A 229 7.46 -25.94 -6.94
N ASN A 230 8.41 -26.85 -6.95
CA ASN A 230 9.73 -26.64 -6.35
C ASN A 230 10.50 -25.51 -7.06
N ALA A 231 10.46 -25.47 -8.39
CA ALA A 231 11.03 -24.37 -9.17
C ALA A 231 10.38 -23.02 -8.86
N GLU A 232 9.05 -22.96 -8.75
CA GLU A 232 8.34 -21.72 -8.41
C GLU A 232 8.63 -21.28 -6.97
N VAL A 233 8.64 -22.18 -6.00
CA VAL A 233 9.02 -21.87 -4.60
C VAL A 233 10.46 -21.36 -4.55
N THR A 234 11.38 -21.95 -5.32
CA THR A 234 12.76 -21.47 -5.41
C THR A 234 12.81 -20.04 -5.96
N ARG A 235 12.04 -19.73 -7.01
CA ARG A 235 11.92 -18.39 -7.58
C ARG A 235 11.34 -17.38 -6.58
N GLN A 236 10.28 -17.76 -5.87
CA GLN A 236 9.69 -16.93 -4.82
C GLN A 236 10.66 -16.68 -3.68
N MET A 237 11.41 -17.70 -3.25
CA MET A 237 12.40 -17.58 -2.18
C MET A 237 13.57 -16.66 -2.60
N THR A 238 14.04 -16.74 -3.85
CA THR A 238 15.03 -15.79 -4.38
C THR A 238 14.48 -14.36 -4.45
N GLY A 239 13.23 -14.17 -4.88
CA GLY A 239 12.60 -12.85 -4.90
C GLY A 239 12.39 -12.27 -3.50
N ALA A 240 11.99 -13.10 -2.53
CA ALA A 240 11.85 -12.70 -1.14
C ALA A 240 13.19 -12.32 -0.49
N ARG A 241 14.28 -13.05 -0.80
CA ARG A 241 15.63 -12.68 -0.35
C ARG A 241 16.08 -11.35 -0.92
N GLN A 242 15.88 -11.11 -2.23
CA GLN A 242 16.21 -9.82 -2.83
C GLN A 242 15.41 -8.68 -2.19
N ALA A 243 14.10 -8.85 -2.02
CA ALA A 243 13.27 -7.86 -1.35
C ALA A 243 13.70 -7.62 0.11
N GLN A 244 14.15 -8.66 0.82
CA GLN A 244 14.71 -8.52 2.16
C GLN A 244 16.01 -7.71 2.15
N GLU A 245 16.94 -8.00 1.23
CA GLU A 245 18.19 -7.26 1.07
C GLU A 245 17.93 -5.77 0.74
N ASP A 246 16.99 -5.48 -0.15
CA ASP A 246 16.59 -4.11 -0.50
C ASP A 246 16.01 -3.37 0.73
N VAL A 247 15.17 -4.04 1.53
CA VAL A 247 14.62 -3.47 2.78
C VAL A 247 15.74 -3.22 3.80
N GLU A 248 16.68 -4.14 3.96
CA GLU A 248 17.84 -3.96 4.84
C GLU A 248 18.74 -2.81 4.38
N GLN A 249 18.90 -2.63 3.07
CA GLN A 249 19.64 -1.50 2.50
C GLN A 249 18.94 -0.17 2.77
N VAL A 250 17.64 -0.06 2.46
CA VAL A 250 16.83 1.15 2.74
C VAL A 250 16.83 1.46 4.24
N LYS A 251 16.76 0.43 5.09
CA LYS A 251 16.86 0.60 6.54
C LYS A 251 18.20 1.21 6.94
N LYS A 252 19.32 0.73 6.41
CA LYS A 252 20.66 1.31 6.68
C LYS A 252 20.75 2.77 6.20
N GLU A 253 20.27 3.05 5.00
CA GLU A 253 20.25 4.42 4.46
C GLU A 253 19.41 5.37 5.32
N LEU A 254 18.26 4.89 5.82
CA LEU A 254 17.40 5.63 6.73
C LEU A 254 18.06 5.83 8.10
N GLU A 255 18.68 4.79 8.68
CA GLU A 255 19.44 4.89 9.93
C GLU A 255 20.58 5.91 9.82
N GLU A 256 21.30 5.93 8.70
CA GLU A 256 22.34 6.93 8.42
C GLU A 256 21.78 8.34 8.24
N SER A 257 20.63 8.49 7.57
CA SER A 257 19.94 9.78 7.45
C SER A 257 19.50 10.30 8.82
N VAL A 258 18.87 9.45 9.64
CA VAL A 258 18.47 9.79 11.01
C VAL A 258 19.68 10.16 11.86
N ARG A 259 20.79 9.41 11.75
CA ARG A 259 22.05 9.75 12.44
C ARG A 259 22.57 11.13 12.02
N ARG A 260 22.63 11.42 10.72
CA ARG A 260 23.05 12.74 10.20
C ARG A 260 22.17 13.87 10.72
N VAL A 261 20.84 13.73 10.63
CA VAL A 261 19.89 14.74 11.15
C VAL A 261 20.06 14.92 12.67
N ARG A 262 20.28 13.84 13.42
CA ARG A 262 20.52 13.90 14.86
C ARG A 262 21.83 14.62 15.19
N GLU A 263 22.92 14.31 14.48
CA GLU A 263 24.21 14.98 14.63
C GLU A 263 24.12 16.47 14.29
N GLU A 264 23.47 16.83 13.17
CA GLU A 264 23.21 18.24 12.80
C GLU A 264 22.36 18.97 13.83
N SER A 265 21.28 18.34 14.33
CA SER A 265 20.44 18.91 15.38
C SER A 265 21.20 19.09 16.68
N GLN A 266 22.05 18.14 17.06
CA GLN A 266 22.88 18.23 18.25
C GLN A 266 23.93 19.34 18.11
N HIS A 267 24.56 19.48 16.94
CA HIS A 267 25.50 20.55 16.64
C HIS A 267 24.82 21.92 16.74
N LYS A 268 23.65 22.10 16.09
CA LYS A 268 22.86 23.34 16.18
C LYS A 268 22.44 23.67 17.62
N ALA A 269 22.05 22.66 18.41
CA ALA A 269 21.72 22.86 19.82
C ALA A 269 22.95 23.30 20.64
N GLN A 270 24.11 22.70 20.39
CA GLN A 270 25.38 23.11 21.03
C GLN A 270 25.77 24.54 20.63
N GLU A 271 25.67 24.89 19.34
CA GLU A 271 25.89 26.26 18.86
C GLU A 271 24.95 27.27 19.53
N GLN A 272 23.64 26.98 19.58
CA GLN A 272 22.67 27.83 20.27
C GLN A 272 23.00 27.99 21.76
N THR A 273 23.46 26.93 22.42
CA THR A 273 23.88 26.99 23.82
C THR A 273 25.11 27.88 24.00
N GLN A 274 26.12 27.76 23.13
CA GLN A 274 27.31 28.62 23.15
C GLN A 274 26.96 30.10 22.92
N ILE A 275 26.04 30.39 21.98
CA ILE A 275 25.53 31.74 21.72
C ILE A 275 24.80 32.29 22.95
N LEU A 276 23.94 31.50 23.59
CA LEU A 276 23.27 31.91 24.82
C LEU A 276 24.24 32.17 25.97
N GLU A 277 25.28 31.35 26.10
CA GLU A 277 26.35 31.57 27.08
C GLU A 277 27.15 32.85 26.79
N SER A 278 27.48 33.13 25.53
CA SER A 278 28.20 34.36 25.16
C SER A 278 27.35 35.60 25.41
N LEU A 279 26.08 35.59 25.00
CA LEU A 279 25.10 36.63 25.33
C LEU A 279 24.94 36.80 26.84
N GLY A 280 24.89 35.70 27.60
CA GLY A 280 24.84 35.74 29.06
C GLY A 280 26.07 36.40 29.69
N LYS A 281 27.27 36.15 29.14
CA LYS A 281 28.51 36.83 29.57
C LYS A 281 28.50 38.31 29.19
N GLU A 282 28.12 38.64 27.97
CA GLU A 282 28.00 40.03 27.51
C GLU A 282 27.00 40.82 28.36
N LEU A 283 25.83 40.25 28.66
CA LEU A 283 24.84 40.85 29.54
C LEU A 283 25.39 41.07 30.95
N LYS A 284 26.16 40.13 31.50
CA LYS A 284 26.85 40.31 32.79
C LYS A 284 27.85 41.46 32.74
N CYS A 285 28.74 41.48 31.75
CA CYS A 285 29.71 42.58 31.56
C CYS A 285 29.00 43.94 31.42
N ARG A 286 27.94 44.02 30.60
CA ARG A 286 27.13 45.24 30.44
C ARG A 286 26.45 45.67 31.74
N ASN A 287 26.00 44.72 32.55
CA ASN A 287 25.38 45.03 33.84
C ASN A 287 26.43 45.55 34.84
N GLU A 288 27.63 44.98 34.86
CA GLU A 288 28.77 45.47 35.65
C GLU A 288 29.22 46.87 35.19
N GLU A 289 29.29 47.11 33.87
CA GLU A 289 29.53 48.44 33.29
C GLU A 289 28.44 49.44 33.70
N LEU A 290 27.16 49.06 33.62
CA LEU A 290 26.05 49.91 34.06
C LEU A 290 26.11 50.20 35.56
N GLN A 291 26.49 49.23 36.40
CA GLN A 291 26.68 49.44 37.84
C GLN A 291 27.84 50.40 38.12
N SER A 292 28.98 50.24 37.44
CA SER A 292 30.12 51.16 37.61
C SER A 292 29.80 52.57 37.11
N LEU A 293 29.07 52.71 36.00
CA LEU A 293 28.56 54.00 35.51
C LEU A 293 27.58 54.63 36.51
N ARG A 294 26.65 53.85 37.09
CA ARG A 294 25.75 54.35 38.13
C ARG A 294 26.51 54.81 39.37
N ALA A 295 27.50 54.05 39.84
CA ALA A 295 28.35 54.45 40.96
C ALA A 295 29.16 55.72 40.64
N SER A 296 29.71 55.82 39.42
CA SER A 296 30.40 57.03 38.96
C SER A 296 29.46 58.23 38.85
N GLN A 297 28.23 58.02 38.38
CA GLN A 297 27.20 59.05 38.32
C GLN A 297 26.79 59.51 39.73
N GLU A 298 26.58 58.59 40.68
CA GLU A 298 26.29 58.91 42.08
C GLU A 298 27.43 59.71 42.71
N LEU A 299 28.69 59.31 42.49
CA LEU A 299 29.86 60.05 42.96
C LEU A 299 29.97 61.44 42.30
N SER A 300 29.72 61.54 40.99
CA SER A 300 29.69 62.81 40.26
C SER A 300 28.56 63.71 40.78
N GLN A 301 27.42 63.13 41.14
CA GLN A 301 26.29 63.86 41.69
C GLN A 301 26.61 64.36 43.11
N GLN A 302 27.22 63.52 43.95
CA GLN A 302 27.72 63.89 45.28
C GLN A 302 28.75 65.02 45.21
N THR A 303 29.76 64.89 44.34
CA THR A 303 30.76 65.95 44.15
C THR A 303 30.14 67.23 43.56
N SER A 304 29.15 67.12 42.66
CA SER A 304 28.38 68.27 42.19
C SER A 304 27.58 68.93 43.31
N THR A 305 26.98 68.17 44.23
CA THR A 305 26.29 68.73 45.40
C THR A 305 27.26 69.39 46.38
N GLU A 306 28.42 68.78 46.65
CA GLU A 306 29.48 69.39 47.46
C GLU A 306 30.04 70.67 46.83
N LEU A 307 30.21 70.69 45.50
CA LEU A 307 30.62 71.88 44.77
C LEU A 307 29.54 72.97 44.81
N ALA A 308 28.26 72.59 44.70
CA ALA A 308 27.14 73.52 44.86
C ALA A 308 27.08 74.11 46.27
N GLU A 309 27.31 73.29 47.31
CA GLU A 309 27.41 73.74 48.70
C GLU A 309 28.62 74.67 48.91
N LYS A 310 29.79 74.33 48.38
CA LYS A 310 30.98 75.20 48.41
C LYS A 310 30.76 76.51 47.66
N LEU A 311 30.11 76.49 46.51
CA LEU A 311 29.74 77.69 45.77
C LEU A 311 28.74 78.56 46.54
N ALA A 312 27.77 77.94 47.23
CA ALA A 312 26.84 78.67 48.10
C ALA A 312 27.57 79.32 49.29
N ALA A 313 28.51 78.61 49.93
CA ALA A 313 29.33 79.15 51.02
C ALA A 313 30.25 80.29 50.55
N LEU A 314 30.94 80.14 49.41
CA LEU A 314 31.71 81.23 48.79
C LEU A 314 30.81 82.40 48.36
N GLY A 315 29.57 82.12 47.94
CA GLY A 315 28.56 83.13 47.66
C GLY A 315 28.20 83.95 48.90
N GLN A 316 28.05 83.30 50.06
CA GLN A 316 27.87 83.97 51.35
C GLN A 316 29.10 84.77 51.77
N GLU A 317 30.31 84.21 51.63
CA GLU A 317 31.56 84.91 51.97
C GLU A 317 31.79 86.13 51.07
N ARG A 318 31.48 86.03 49.78
CA ARG A 318 31.51 87.18 48.87
C ARG A 318 30.49 88.24 49.29
N ALA A 319 29.29 87.85 49.72
CA ALA A 319 28.27 88.80 50.17
C ALA A 319 28.73 89.56 51.44
N THR A 320 29.31 88.85 52.42
CA THR A 320 29.85 89.49 53.65
C THR A 320 31.08 90.36 53.37
N LEU A 321 31.97 89.93 52.47
CA LEU A 321 33.10 90.75 52.00
C LEU A 321 32.61 92.01 51.25
N SER A 322 31.56 91.89 50.43
CA SER A 322 30.97 93.04 49.75
C SER A 322 30.33 94.03 50.75
N GLU A 323 29.68 93.54 51.80
CA GLU A 323 29.07 94.36 52.85
C GLU A 323 30.13 95.09 53.68
N THR A 324 31.21 94.39 54.06
CA THR A 324 32.35 95.00 54.78
C THR A 324 33.16 95.96 53.91
N ALA A 325 33.32 95.69 52.61
CA ALA A 325 33.89 96.64 51.66
C ALA A 325 33.03 97.90 51.53
N GLY A 326 31.70 97.76 51.48
CA GLY A 326 30.77 98.88 51.48
C GLY A 326 30.87 99.75 52.75
N HIS A 327 31.02 99.13 53.92
CA HIS A 327 31.30 99.86 55.18
C HIS A 327 32.62 100.64 55.13
N ARG A 328 33.71 100.02 54.66
CA ARG A 328 35.00 100.70 54.50
C ARG A 328 34.94 101.84 53.49
N GLU A 329 34.17 101.70 52.42
CA GLU A 329 34.02 102.73 51.40
C GLU A 329 33.25 103.94 51.96
N GLN A 330 32.23 103.71 52.80
CA GLN A 330 31.54 104.77 53.54
C GLN A 330 32.47 105.48 54.54
N GLU A 331 33.32 104.75 55.26
CA GLU A 331 34.36 105.34 56.13
C GLU A 331 35.40 106.16 55.33
N MET A 332 35.81 105.69 54.16
CA MET A 332 36.73 106.42 53.29
C MET A 332 36.11 107.71 52.73
N VAL A 333 34.80 107.72 52.45
CA VAL A 333 34.07 108.93 52.05
C VAL A 333 33.95 109.91 53.22
N SER A 334 33.68 109.44 54.44
CA SER A 334 33.60 110.33 55.62
C SER A 334 34.96 110.97 55.95
N LEU A 335 36.05 110.20 55.89
CA LEU A 335 37.42 110.70 56.06
C LEU A 335 37.83 111.66 54.95
N ARG A 336 37.47 111.39 53.67
CA ARG A 336 37.71 112.32 52.57
C ARG A 336 36.99 113.65 52.77
N ASN A 337 35.74 113.63 53.24
CA ASN A 337 34.99 114.85 53.51
C ASN A 337 35.62 115.69 54.65
N GLN A 338 36.16 115.04 55.69
CA GLN A 338 36.92 115.73 56.75
C GLN A 338 38.22 116.37 56.21
N VAL A 339 38.97 115.68 55.36
CA VAL A 339 40.19 116.23 54.73
C VAL A 339 39.85 117.40 53.80
N GLN A 340 38.72 117.35 53.09
CA GLN A 340 38.30 118.41 52.18
C GLN A 340 37.84 119.67 52.92
N GLN A 341 37.16 119.53 54.07
CA GLN A 341 36.81 120.66 54.95
C GLN A 341 38.06 121.34 55.53
N LEU A 342 39.02 120.56 56.07
CA LEU A 342 40.28 121.11 56.61
C LEU A 342 41.12 121.82 55.53
N ASN A 343 41.12 121.33 54.28
CA ASN A 343 41.84 121.99 53.19
C ASN A 343 41.18 123.30 52.74
N GLN A 344 39.84 123.40 52.79
CA GLN A 344 39.15 124.64 52.46
C GLN A 344 39.42 125.75 53.49
N GLU A 345 39.45 125.43 54.78
CA GLU A 345 39.83 126.36 55.85
C GLU A 345 41.28 126.87 55.72
N LEU A 346 42.19 125.99 55.28
CA LEU A 346 43.61 126.30 55.07
C LEU A 346 43.85 127.17 53.82
N VAL A 347 43.02 127.04 52.78
CA VAL A 347 43.07 127.89 51.57
C VAL A 347 42.49 129.28 51.86
N THR A 348 41.41 129.39 52.65
CA THR A 348 40.85 130.70 53.02
C THR A 348 41.77 131.52 53.92
N THR A 349 42.51 130.88 54.83
CA THR A 349 43.49 131.54 55.71
C THR A 349 44.79 131.93 54.98
N ARG A 350 45.19 131.19 53.93
CA ARG A 350 46.29 131.58 53.03
C ARG A 350 45.94 132.72 52.08
N ALA A 351 44.70 132.80 51.60
CA ALA A 351 44.25 133.89 50.74
C ALA A 351 44.11 135.23 51.51
N SER A 352 43.66 135.21 52.77
CA SER A 352 43.55 136.42 53.61
C SER A 352 44.91 136.94 54.11
N THR A 353 45.91 136.07 54.29
CA THR A 353 47.27 136.46 54.67
C THR A 353 48.10 136.95 53.49
N ALA A 354 47.93 136.38 52.28
CA ALA A 354 48.60 136.87 51.07
C ALA A 354 48.14 138.29 50.67
N HIS A 355 46.84 138.58 50.76
CA HIS A 355 46.30 139.90 50.41
C HIS A 355 46.72 141.01 51.40
N SER A 356 46.92 140.65 52.69
CA SER A 356 47.45 141.55 53.73
C SER A 356 48.95 141.83 53.59
N VAL A 357 49.73 140.89 53.03
CA VAL A 357 51.19 141.08 52.80
C VAL A 357 51.44 141.91 51.55
N GLU A 358 50.61 141.79 50.51
CA GLU A 358 50.74 142.54 49.26
C GLU A 358 50.34 144.02 49.40
N THR A 359 49.31 144.32 50.23
CA THR A 359 48.93 145.71 50.56
C THR A 359 49.95 146.41 51.48
N LEU A 360 50.55 145.68 52.44
CA LEU A 360 51.62 146.23 53.28
C LEU A 360 52.93 146.44 52.49
N HIS A 361 53.21 145.62 51.48
CA HIS A 361 54.39 145.79 50.62
C HIS A 361 54.27 147.00 49.68
N SER A 362 53.07 147.28 49.15
CA SER A 362 52.82 148.49 48.33
C SER A 362 52.83 149.78 49.17
N GLN A 363 52.41 149.71 50.45
CA GLN A 363 52.47 150.86 51.36
C GLN A 363 53.89 151.14 51.88
N LEU A 364 54.74 150.12 52.01
CA LEU A 364 56.16 150.30 52.39
C LEU A 364 56.98 150.94 51.28
N SER A 365 56.77 150.52 50.02
CA SER A 365 57.51 151.04 48.86
C SER A 365 57.18 152.51 48.56
N GLU A 366 55.94 152.95 48.81
CA GLU A 366 55.52 154.34 48.65
C GLU A 366 56.00 155.23 49.82
N GLN A 367 56.14 154.67 51.02
CA GLN A 367 56.76 155.33 52.18
C GLN A 367 58.29 155.48 52.01
N GLU A 368 58.99 154.48 51.47
CA GLU A 368 60.45 154.56 51.22
C GLU A 368 60.81 155.60 50.15
N LYS A 369 60.00 155.73 49.09
CA LYS A 369 60.17 156.80 48.09
C LYS A 369 59.94 158.20 48.66
N ARG A 370 58.87 158.37 49.45
CA ARG A 370 58.61 159.64 50.16
C ARG A 370 59.71 159.97 51.16
N ARG A 371 60.28 158.97 51.83
CA ARG A 371 61.38 159.15 52.79
C ARG A 371 62.68 159.59 52.08
N GLN A 372 63.02 159.01 50.93
CA GLN A 372 64.20 159.43 50.16
C GLN A 372 64.07 160.84 49.55
N GLU A 373 62.87 161.23 49.11
CA GLU A 373 62.60 162.60 48.63
C GLU A 373 62.67 163.64 49.76
N LEU A 374 62.13 163.30 50.94
CA LEU A 374 62.21 164.15 52.14
C LEU A 374 63.63 164.24 52.71
N GLU A 375 64.44 163.17 52.66
CA GLU A 375 65.86 163.19 53.07
C GLU A 375 66.71 164.07 52.13
N GLN A 376 66.47 164.05 50.81
CA GLN A 376 67.15 164.96 49.88
C GLN A 376 66.75 166.42 50.11
N GLN A 377 65.48 166.69 50.41
CA GLN A 377 65.00 168.05 50.73
C GLN A 377 65.56 168.56 52.08
N LEU A 378 65.62 167.69 53.10
CA LEU A 378 66.19 168.01 54.41
C LEU A 378 67.69 168.38 54.30
N VAL A 379 68.47 167.61 53.53
CA VAL A 379 69.91 167.88 53.32
C VAL A 379 70.12 169.19 52.54
N ALA A 380 69.27 169.49 51.56
CA ALA A 380 69.33 170.75 50.82
C ALA A 380 68.99 171.97 51.70
N GLU A 381 67.96 171.88 52.56
CA GLU A 381 67.60 172.95 53.50
C GLU A 381 68.64 173.13 54.61
N GLN A 382 69.22 172.05 55.14
CA GLN A 382 70.29 172.10 56.14
C GLN A 382 71.55 172.79 55.59
N PHE A 383 71.92 172.54 54.32
CA PHE A 383 73.05 173.22 53.67
C PHE A 383 72.76 174.71 53.41
N ALA A 384 71.53 175.06 53.04
CA ALA A 384 71.11 176.46 52.84
C ALA A 384 71.15 177.25 54.17
N LEU A 385 70.67 176.63 55.25
CA LEU A 385 70.70 177.23 56.59
C LEU A 385 72.14 177.45 57.07
N LEU A 386 73.02 176.45 56.91
CA LEU A 386 74.44 176.57 57.29
C LEU A 386 75.15 177.70 56.54
N ARG A 387 74.88 177.83 55.24
CA ARG A 387 75.46 178.86 54.38
C ARG A 387 74.98 180.26 54.77
N SER A 388 73.69 180.41 55.10
CA SER A 388 73.14 181.68 55.60
C SER A 388 73.71 182.08 56.97
N THR A 389 73.94 181.13 57.88
CA THR A 389 74.55 181.41 59.19
C THR A 389 76.04 181.74 59.11
N LEU A 390 76.76 181.19 58.13
CA LEU A 390 78.16 181.53 57.87
C LEU A 390 78.29 182.92 57.27
N GLU A 391 77.43 183.29 56.32
CA GLU A 391 77.38 184.63 55.72
C GLU A 391 76.99 185.70 56.76
N GLU A 392 76.11 185.37 57.71
CA GLU A 392 75.74 186.26 58.82
C GLU A 392 76.89 186.39 59.85
N GLY A 393 77.60 185.30 60.13
CA GLY A 393 78.78 185.28 60.99
C GLY A 393 79.96 186.08 60.41
N GLU A 394 80.17 186.01 59.09
CA GLU A 394 81.18 186.81 58.39
C GLU A 394 80.84 188.31 58.44
N ARG A 395 79.55 188.66 58.25
CA ARG A 395 79.07 190.05 58.39
C ARG A 395 79.27 190.60 59.80
N MET A 396 79.04 189.79 60.84
CA MET A 396 79.28 190.21 62.23
C MET A 396 80.76 190.46 62.53
N VAL A 397 81.67 189.66 61.98
CA VAL A 397 83.12 189.85 62.16
C VAL A 397 83.61 191.09 61.42
N GLN A 398 83.09 191.35 60.21
CA GLN A 398 83.39 192.58 59.48
C GLN A 398 82.85 193.84 60.19
N ASP A 399 81.64 193.79 60.78
CA ASP A 399 81.09 194.90 61.58
C ASP A 399 81.92 195.12 62.87
N SER A 400 82.41 194.04 63.48
CA SER A 400 83.26 194.11 64.68
C SER A 400 84.63 194.70 64.40
N LEU A 401 85.18 194.47 63.20
CA LEU A 401 86.46 195.01 62.77
C LEU A 401 86.34 196.50 62.42
N GLY A 402 85.25 196.91 61.77
CA GLY A 402 84.97 198.32 61.47
C GLY A 402 84.81 199.19 62.72
N ARG A 403 84.31 198.62 63.83
CA ARG A 403 84.18 199.33 65.12
C ARG A 403 85.49 199.46 65.91
N LEU A 404 86.56 198.79 65.49
CA LEU A 404 87.87 198.86 66.14
C LEU A 404 88.73 200.04 65.62
N ASP A 405 88.38 200.60 64.46
CA ASP A 405 89.08 201.74 63.84
C ASP A 405 88.47 203.12 64.18
N ASP A 406 87.49 203.19 65.11
CA ASP A 406 86.81 204.45 65.48
C ASP A 406 87.53 205.22 66.62
N PRO A 407 88.13 206.40 66.34
CA PRO A 407 88.97 207.14 67.28
C PRO A 407 88.26 207.75 68.49
N VAL A 408 86.92 207.73 68.55
CA VAL A 408 86.16 208.16 69.75
C VAL A 408 86.02 207.03 70.78
N HIS A 409 86.19 205.76 70.38
CA HIS A 409 85.89 204.58 71.20
C HIS A 409 87.05 204.09 72.09
N VAL A 410 88.20 204.78 72.06
CA VAL A 410 89.43 204.38 72.77
C VAL A 410 89.55 205.02 74.16
N GLY A 411 88.86 206.14 74.42
CA GLY A 411 89.01 206.88 75.70
C GLY A 411 88.23 206.32 76.90
N CYS A 412 87.23 205.47 76.69
CA CYS A 412 86.29 205.02 77.74
C CYS A 412 86.21 203.50 77.92
N THR A 413 86.95 202.71 77.13
CA THR A 413 86.87 201.23 77.10
C THR A 413 87.90 200.54 77.99
N SER A 414 88.58 201.32 78.84
CA SER A 414 89.67 200.89 79.72
C SER A 414 89.27 200.74 81.19
N SER A 415 87.98 200.79 81.50
CA SER A 415 87.46 200.41 82.82
C SER A 415 87.20 198.90 82.89
N ALA A 416 87.67 198.26 83.95
CA ALA A 416 87.54 196.82 84.19
C ALA A 416 86.09 196.31 84.11
N ASP A 417 85.09 197.14 84.44
CA ASP A 417 83.67 196.79 84.31
C ASP A 417 83.23 196.57 82.85
N TYR A 418 83.84 197.28 81.89
CA TYR A 418 83.52 197.12 80.47
C TYR A 418 84.02 195.78 79.90
N LEU A 419 85.19 195.30 80.36
CA LEU A 419 85.75 194.00 79.96
C LEU A 419 85.00 192.83 80.59
N ILE A 420 84.56 192.97 81.83
CA ILE A 420 83.77 191.94 82.53
C ILE A 420 82.42 191.75 81.81
N THR A 421 81.76 192.83 81.43
CA THR A 421 80.47 192.77 80.72
C THR A 421 80.59 192.09 79.34
N ARG A 422 81.71 192.32 78.63
CA ARG A 422 81.97 191.68 77.32
C ARG A 422 82.41 190.22 77.45
N GLY A 423 83.12 189.87 78.52
CA GLY A 423 83.47 188.50 78.87
C GLY A 423 82.24 187.66 79.22
N GLN A 424 81.28 188.22 79.96
CA GLN A 424 80.01 187.56 80.28
C GLN A 424 79.21 187.24 79.00
N ALA A 425 79.10 188.19 78.07
CA ALA A 425 78.37 188.00 76.81
C ALA A 425 78.98 186.91 75.91
N ALA A 426 80.32 186.78 75.90
CA ALA A 426 81.02 185.72 75.17
C ALA A 426 80.79 184.34 75.81
N LEU A 427 80.81 184.25 77.14
CA LEU A 427 80.60 183.01 77.88
C LEU A 427 79.16 182.49 77.76
N ASP A 428 78.18 183.40 77.76
CA ASP A 428 76.76 183.06 77.54
C ASP A 428 76.46 182.64 76.09
N SER A 429 77.28 183.06 75.14
CA SER A 429 77.19 182.63 73.75
C SER A 429 77.79 181.23 73.57
N LEU A 430 78.88 180.91 74.28
CA LEU A 430 79.50 179.59 74.28
C LEU A 430 78.61 178.53 74.93
N LYS A 431 77.94 178.87 76.05
CA LYS A 431 76.93 177.99 76.68
C LYS A 431 75.75 177.69 75.76
N ARG A 432 75.28 178.67 74.98
CA ARG A 432 74.18 178.46 74.01
C ARG A 432 74.59 177.52 72.87
N LEU A 433 75.85 177.58 72.43
CA LEU A 433 76.40 176.69 71.41
C LEU A 433 76.53 175.24 71.92
N GLU A 434 76.97 175.06 73.16
CA GLU A 434 77.15 173.74 73.78
C GLU A 434 75.81 173.01 74.03
N ILE A 435 74.76 173.78 74.39
CA ILE A 435 73.38 173.27 74.50
C ILE A 435 72.82 172.86 73.12
N GLY A 436 73.10 173.63 72.06
CA GLY A 436 72.70 173.28 70.69
C GLY A 436 73.38 172.01 70.18
N HIS A 437 74.67 171.84 70.46
CA HIS A 437 75.44 170.66 70.06
C HIS A 437 74.97 169.39 70.78
N THR A 438 74.63 169.47 72.07
CA THR A 438 74.13 168.32 72.83
C THR A 438 72.72 167.90 72.41
N ALA A 439 71.87 168.86 72.04
CA ALA A 439 70.55 168.56 71.47
C ALA A 439 70.64 167.89 70.08
N TYR A 440 71.65 168.24 69.27
CA TYR A 440 71.86 167.66 67.94
C TYR A 440 72.31 166.19 67.99
N LEU A 441 73.16 165.80 68.95
CA LEU A 441 73.61 164.41 69.09
C LEU A 441 72.58 163.46 69.71
N ALA A 442 71.56 163.99 70.39
CA ALA A 442 70.55 163.20 71.10
C ALA A 442 69.38 162.73 70.21
N ASN A 443 69.33 163.14 68.93
CA ASN A 443 68.29 162.70 67.99
C ASN A 443 68.85 161.65 67.01
N PRO A 444 68.41 160.39 67.10
CA PRO A 444 68.66 159.38 66.08
C PRO A 444 67.57 159.48 65.02
N SER A 445 67.96 159.78 63.78
CA SER A 445 67.18 159.45 62.58
C SER A 445 67.88 158.34 61.84
#